data_AF-F9ZTJ4-F1
#
_entry.id   AF-F9ZTJ4-F1
#
_cell.length_a   1.000
_cell.length_b   1.000
_cell.length_c   1.000
_cell.angle_alpha   90.00
_cell.angle_beta   90.00
_cell.angle_gamma   90.00
#
_symmetry.space_group_name_H-M   'P 1'
#
loop_
_entity.id
_entity.type
_entity.pdbx_description
1 polymer ?
#
loop_
_entity_poly.entity_id
_entity_poly.type
_entity_poly.pdbx_seq_one_letter_code
_entity_poly.pdbx_strand_id
1 'polypeptide(L)'
;MIWLYLANTLLVCAIVLAVLFPSATRRLLIHLGLWSRLQTIDTRRFALAVERLGIFLMVTALALFASILSGSHPADWSLPAAEGLFFGVALFLAGYWSRPPSP
;
A
#
# COMPACT_ATOMS: atom_id res chain seq x y z
N MET A 1 -20.11 -0.10 3.15
CA MET A 1 -19.49 0.20 1.85
C MET A 1 -19.12 1.68 1.71
N ILE A 2 -20.05 2.64 1.85
CA ILE A 2 -19.75 4.08 1.63
C ILE A 2 -18.60 4.64 2.49
N TRP A 3 -18.51 4.25 3.77
CA TRP A 3 -17.45 4.69 4.68
C TRP A 3 -16.05 4.21 4.26
N LEU A 4 -15.97 3.01 3.67
CA LEU A 4 -14.73 2.43 3.17
C LEU A 4 -14.23 3.18 1.94
N TYR A 5 -15.14 3.50 1.02
CA TYR A 5 -14.82 4.34 -0.15
C TYR A 5 -14.38 5.74 0.28
N LEU A 6 -15.10 6.37 1.22
CA LEU A 6 -14.74 7.69 1.73
C LEU A 6 -13.36 7.68 2.39
N ALA A 7 -13.08 6.70 3.25
CA ALA A 7 -11.78 6.55 3.89
C ALA A 7 -10.65 6.33 2.86
N ASN A 8 -10.90 5.49 1.85
CA ASN A 8 -9.95 5.27 0.76
C ASN A 8 -9.68 6.56 -0.03
N THR A 9 -10.72 7.30 -0.41
CA THR A 9 -10.57 8.58 -1.12
C THR A 9 -9.80 9.59 -0.29
N LEU A 10 -10.11 9.73 1.01
CA LEU A 10 -9.38 10.63 1.91
C LEU A 10 -7.90 10.23 2.05
N LEU A 11 -7.61 8.93 2.15
CA LEU A 11 -6.24 8.41 2.22
C LEU A 11 -5.46 8.72 0.92
N VAL A 12 -6.05 8.44 -0.24
CA VAL A 12 -5.43 8.73 -1.54
C VAL A 12 -5.18 10.23 -1.69
N CYS A 13 -6.16 11.07 -1.38
CA CYS A 13 -6.00 12.52 -1.41
C CYS A 13 -4.89 12.98 -0.45
N ALA A 14 -4.80 12.42 0.75
CA ALA A 14 -3.75 12.75 1.71
C ALA A 14 -2.35 12.36 1.18
N ILE A 15 -2.21 11.20 0.54
CA ILE A 15 -0.96 10.76 -0.09
C ILE A 15 -0.58 11.70 -1.24
N VAL A 16 -1.51 12.00 -2.13
CA VAL A 16 -1.26 12.90 -3.28
C VAL A 16 -0.86 14.29 -2.79
N LEU A 17 -1.55 14.85 -1.80
CA LEU A 17 -1.21 16.13 -1.20
C LEU A 17 0.14 16.08 -0.47
N ALA A 18 0.48 14.96 0.17
CA ALA A 18 1.78 14.75 0.79
C ALA A 18 2.93 14.79 -0.21
N VAL A 19 2.73 14.21 -1.39
CA VAL A 19 3.72 14.20 -2.48
C VAL A 19 3.84 15.57 -3.14
N LEU A 20 2.72 16.25 -3.41
CA LEU A 20 2.72 17.55 -4.10
C LEU A 20 3.18 18.70 -3.20
N PHE A 21 2.87 18.65 -1.91
CA PHE A 21 3.15 19.72 -0.94
C PHE A 21 3.92 19.19 0.28
N PRO A 22 5.16 18.72 0.11
CA PRO A 22 5.93 18.08 1.19
C PRO A 22 6.17 19.04 2.37
N SER A 23 6.43 20.31 2.10
CA SER A 23 6.66 21.34 3.12
C SER A 23 5.39 21.65 3.94
N ALA A 24 4.22 21.69 3.29
CA ALA A 24 2.95 21.90 3.98
C ALA A 24 2.57 20.69 4.83
N THR A 25 2.78 19.49 4.29
CA THR A 25 2.52 18.22 4.98
C THR A 25 3.41 18.04 6.20
N ARG A 26 4.71 18.35 6.08
CA ARG A 26 5.62 18.38 7.23
C ARG A 26 5.13 19.34 8.31
N ARG A 27 4.71 20.56 7.96
CA ARG A 27 4.16 21.53 8.93
C ARG A 27 2.92 20.99 9.62
N LEU A 28 1.98 20.41 8.87
CA LEU A 28 0.77 19.79 9.42
C LEU A 28 1.12 18.67 10.40
N LEU A 29 2.01 17.76 10.02
CA LEU A 29 2.45 16.64 10.85
C LEU A 29 3.17 17.11 12.12
N ILE A 30 3.91 18.23 12.07
CA ILE A 30 4.50 18.85 13.25
C ILE A 30 3.41 19.38 14.18
N HIS A 31 2.41 20.10 13.65
CA HIS A 31 1.31 20.65 14.44
C HIS A 31 0.48 19.54 15.11
N LEU A 32 0.33 18.40 14.44
CA LEU A 32 -0.34 17.22 14.98
C LEU A 32 0.52 16.38 15.94
N GLY A 33 1.79 16.75 16.17
CA GLY A 33 2.72 15.99 17.00
C GLY A 33 3.10 14.62 16.42
N LEU A 34 2.83 14.38 15.13
CA LEU A 34 3.08 13.11 14.43
C LEU A 34 4.46 13.06 13.77
N TRP A 35 5.07 14.22 13.52
CA TRP A 35 6.34 14.31 12.81
C TRP A 35 7.49 13.58 13.53
N SER A 36 7.57 13.69 14.85
CA SER A 36 8.59 12.99 15.65
C SER A 36 8.45 11.47 15.53
N ARG A 37 7.21 10.94 15.52
CA ARG A 37 6.95 9.50 15.32
C ARG A 37 7.37 9.03 13.93
N LEU A 38 7.09 9.80 12.90
CA LEU A 38 7.51 9.48 11.54
C LEU A 38 9.04 9.44 11.40
N GLN A 39 9.76 10.33 12.07
CA GLN A 39 11.23 10.35 12.05
C GLN A 39 11.86 9.13 12.75
N THR A 40 11.14 8.49 13.69
CA THR A 40 11.61 7.25 14.34
C THR A 40 11.38 6.00 13.49
N ILE A 41 10.69 6.11 12.35
CA ILE A 41 10.49 4.97 11.46
C ILE A 41 11.82 4.60 10.80
N ASP A 42 12.28 3.39 11.05
CA ASP A 42 13.39 2.79 10.33
C ASP A 42 12.96 2.56 8.87
N THR A 43 13.43 3.41 7.97
CA THR A 43 13.11 3.40 6.54
C THR A 43 13.38 2.04 5.91
N ARG A 44 14.43 1.33 6.35
CA ARG A 44 14.77 0.00 5.82
C ARG A 44 13.76 -1.04 6.27
N ARG A 45 13.39 -1.05 7.56
CA ARG A 45 12.34 -1.95 8.07
C ARG A 45 10.99 -1.66 7.44
N PHE A 46 10.67 -0.38 7.23
CA PHE A 46 9.43 0.03 6.58
C PHE A 46 9.38 -0.43 5.12
N ALA A 47 10.44 -0.20 4.34
CA ALA A 47 10.55 -0.66 2.96
C ALA A 47 10.37 -2.19 2.86
N LEU A 48 11.04 -2.96 3.73
CA LEU A 48 10.89 -4.42 3.79
C LEU A 48 9.46 -4.86 4.19
N ALA A 49 8.80 -4.12 5.10
CA ALA A 49 7.42 -4.40 5.47
C ALA A 49 6.46 -4.17 4.29
N VAL A 50 6.65 -3.08 3.55
CA VAL A 50 5.85 -2.74 2.36
C VAL A 50 6.02 -3.80 1.27
N GLU A 51 7.24 -4.28 1.03
CA GLU A 51 7.49 -5.37 0.08
C GLU A 51 6.80 -6.67 0.47
N ARG A 52 6.91 -7.06 1.75
CA ARG A 52 6.28 -8.27 2.26
C ARG A 52 4.76 -8.19 2.14
N LEU A 53 4.19 -7.01 2.40
CA LEU A 53 2.76 -6.76 2.17
C LEU A 53 2.41 -6.91 0.68
N GLY A 54 3.25 -6.39 -0.22
CA GLY A 54 3.09 -6.57 -1.66
C GLY A 54 3.10 -8.04 -2.08
N ILE A 55 4.09 -8.81 -1.62
CA ILE A 55 4.18 -10.26 -1.88
C ILE A 55 2.95 -10.99 -1.33
N PHE A 56 2.53 -10.66 -0.09
CA PHE A 56 1.35 -11.26 0.51
C PHE A 56 0.08 -11.02 -0.33
N LEU A 57 -0.11 -9.80 -0.83
CA LEU A 57 -1.23 -9.47 -1.72
C LEU A 57 -1.16 -10.22 -3.04
N MET A 58 0.03 -10.37 -3.63
CA MET A 58 0.21 -11.17 -4.85
C MET A 58 -0.13 -12.65 -4.61
N VAL A 59 0.33 -13.24 -3.51
CA VAL A 59 0.05 -14.64 -3.17
C VAL A 59 -1.43 -14.88 -2.92
N THR A 60 -2.09 -13.98 -2.19
CA THR A 60 -3.54 -14.08 -1.95
C THR A 60 -4.36 -13.88 -3.21
N ALA A 61 -3.95 -12.97 -4.10
CA ALA A 61 -4.56 -12.81 -5.43
C ALA A 61 -4.42 -14.07 -6.29
N LEU A 62 -3.23 -14.70 -6.32
CA LEU A 62 -3.01 -15.95 -7.03
C LEU A 62 -3.84 -17.09 -6.45
N ALA A 63 -3.95 -17.19 -5.12
CA ALA A 63 -4.82 -18.15 -4.47
C ALA A 63 -6.30 -17.94 -4.84
N LEU A 64 -6.74 -16.68 -4.95
CA LEU A 64 -8.10 -16.35 -5.37
C LEU A 64 -8.34 -16.73 -6.83
N PHE A 65 -7.40 -16.44 -7.75
CA PHE A 65 -7.48 -16.91 -9.14
C PHE A 65 -7.56 -18.43 -9.23
N ALA A 66 -6.73 -19.15 -8.48
CA ALA A 66 -6.79 -20.62 -8.42
C ALA A 66 -8.15 -21.11 -7.91
N SER A 67 -8.72 -20.43 -6.92
CA SER A 67 -10.04 -20.74 -6.37
C SER A 67 -11.18 -20.49 -7.36
N ILE A 68 -11.07 -19.44 -8.19
CA ILE A 68 -12.03 -19.18 -9.28
C ILE A 68 -11.91 -20.28 -10.35
N LEU A 69 -10.69 -20.65 -10.74
CA LEU A 69 -10.43 -21.70 -11.72
C LEU A 69 -10.91 -23.09 -11.24
N SER A 70 -10.87 -23.36 -9.94
CA SER A 70 -11.42 -24.59 -9.35
C SER A 70 -12.94 -24.58 -9.20
N GLY A 71 -13.61 -23.48 -9.58
CA GLY A 71 -15.06 -23.32 -9.47
C GLY A 71 -15.56 -23.02 -8.05
N SER A 72 -14.66 -22.74 -7.10
CA SER A 72 -15.01 -22.47 -5.70
C SER A 72 -15.49 -21.05 -5.47
N HIS A 73 -15.16 -20.12 -6.37
CA HIS A 73 -15.64 -18.73 -6.37
C HIS A 73 -16.20 -18.34 -7.73
N PRO A 74 -17.21 -17.45 -7.79
CA PRO A 74 -17.75 -16.98 -9.05
C PRO A 74 -16.77 -16.06 -9.80
N ALA A 75 -16.92 -15.99 -11.12
CA ALA A 75 -15.95 -15.36 -12.03
C ALA A 75 -15.85 -13.83 -11.88
N ASP A 76 -16.84 -13.18 -11.31
CA ASP A 76 -16.85 -11.75 -10.94
C ASP A 76 -15.75 -11.39 -9.93
N TRP A 77 -15.26 -12.36 -9.15
CA TRP A 77 -14.11 -12.18 -8.25
C TRP A 77 -12.77 -12.05 -8.98
N SER A 78 -12.74 -12.26 -10.30
CA SER A 78 -11.53 -12.08 -11.11
C SER A 78 -11.03 -10.63 -11.10
N LEU A 79 -11.93 -9.64 -11.01
CA LEU A 79 -11.56 -8.23 -10.93
C LEU A 79 -10.85 -7.92 -9.60
N PRO A 80 -11.42 -8.23 -8.41
CA PRO A 80 -10.69 -8.13 -7.14
C PRO A 80 -9.35 -8.88 -7.11
N ALA A 81 -9.28 -10.08 -7.73
CA ALA A 81 -8.04 -10.83 -7.82
C ALA A 81 -6.99 -10.09 -8.68
N ALA A 82 -7.39 -9.54 -9.81
CA ALA A 82 -6.52 -8.74 -10.68
C ALA A 82 -6.03 -7.46 -9.99
N GLU A 83 -6.92 -6.75 -9.28
CA GLU A 83 -6.58 -5.57 -8.48
C GLU A 83 -5.60 -5.92 -7.37
N GLY A 84 -5.85 -7.00 -6.63
CA GLY A 84 -4.95 -7.49 -5.59
C GLY A 84 -3.55 -7.82 -6.12
N LEU A 85 -3.47 -8.44 -7.31
CA LEU A 85 -2.19 -8.72 -7.97
C LEU A 85 -1.48 -7.43 -8.39
N PHE A 86 -2.20 -6.51 -9.02
CA PHE A 86 -1.66 -5.22 -9.47
C PHE A 86 -1.12 -4.39 -8.31
N PHE A 87 -1.90 -4.20 -7.24
CA PHE A 87 -1.48 -3.45 -6.06
C PHE A 87 -0.37 -4.17 -5.29
N GLY A 88 -0.38 -5.50 -5.27
CA GLY A 88 0.70 -6.30 -4.69
C GLY A 88 2.04 -6.05 -5.39
N VAL A 89 2.05 -6.06 -6.73
CA VAL A 89 3.24 -5.72 -7.53
C VAL A 89 3.68 -4.27 -7.30
N ALA A 90 2.75 -3.32 -7.30
CA ALA A 90 3.05 -1.92 -7.07
C ALA A 90 3.72 -1.68 -5.70
N LEU A 91 3.23 -2.32 -4.64
CA LEU A 91 3.81 -2.24 -3.30
C LEU A 91 5.19 -2.91 -3.23
N PHE A 92 5.35 -4.07 -3.86
CA PHE A 92 6.64 -4.73 -3.95
C PHE A 92 7.70 -3.82 -4.60
N LEU A 93 7.39 -3.24 -5.75
CA LEU A 93 8.30 -2.32 -6.45
C LEU A 93 8.57 -1.05 -5.63
N ALA A 94 7.54 -0.47 -5.03
CA ALA A 94 7.67 0.72 -4.19
C ALA A 94 8.61 0.48 -3.02
N GLY A 95 8.46 -0.63 -2.29
CA GLY A 95 9.36 -0.95 -1.19
C GLY A 95 10.78 -1.29 -1.68
N TYR A 96 10.91 -2.09 -2.75
CA TYR A 96 12.21 -2.49 -3.32
C TYR A 96 13.06 -1.29 -3.76
N TRP A 97 12.46 -0.32 -4.46
CA TRP A 97 13.13 0.90 -4.90
C TRP A 97 13.35 1.91 -3.78
N SER A 98 12.62 1.81 -2.68
CA SER A 98 12.79 2.68 -1.51
C SER A 98 13.87 2.18 -0.54
N ARG A 99 14.51 1.03 -0.81
CA ARG A 99 15.58 0.51 0.04
C ARG A 99 16.79 1.45 0.01
N PRO A 100 17.34 1.85 1.17
CA PRO A 100 18.65 2.50 1.19
C PRO A 100 19.72 1.51 0.68
N PRO A 101 20.78 2.01 0.01
CA PRO A 101 21.85 1.15 -0.51
C PRO A 101 22.44 0.29 0.62
N SER A 102 22.64 -0.99 0.33
CA SER A 102 23.30 -1.91 1.26
C SER A 102 24.73 -1.43 1.51
N PRO A 103 25.21 -1.38 2.77
CA PRO A 103 26.63 -1.18 3.04
C PRO A 103 27.48 -2.34 2.50
#